data_AF-A0AB39RB75-F1
#
_entry.id   AF-A0AB39RB75-F1
#
_cell.length_a   1.000
_cell.length_b   1.000
_cell.length_c   1.000
_cell.angle_alpha   90.00
_cell.angle_beta   90.00
_cell.angle_gamma   90.00
#
_symmetry.space_group_name_H-M   'P 1'
#
loop_
_entity.id
_entity.type
_entity.pdbx_description
1 polymer ?
#
loop_
_entity_poly.entity_id
_entity_poly.type
_entity_poly.pdbx_seq_one_letter_code
_entity_poly.pdbx_strand_id
1 'polypeptide(L)'
;MSADQLAQSREQAEEKQREQAARVSFWADGGPKGESLLHVMNRSPDPLSNLHIVFLVSQDPPGDVAFQVFLPALTPYSVLTIEGKSLRYVEDDPADEDGYWPPLLEADANGIDLGDFEDSVGFLEASIGFQDRNGAHWARVNGELTRGDVSIDRTPARHGRVVGEPQVKLVDNCGDDGGN
;
A
#
# COMPACT_ATOMS: atom_id res chain seq x y z
N MET A 1 8.15 -9.79 -42.70
CA MET A 1 8.11 -8.34 -42.40
C MET A 1 6.94 -7.95 -41.50
N SER A 2 5.76 -8.58 -41.58
CA SER A 2 4.62 -8.23 -40.70
C SER A 2 4.71 -8.82 -39.28
N ALA A 3 5.38 -9.97 -39.10
CA ALA A 3 5.54 -10.61 -37.80
C ALA A 3 6.47 -9.82 -36.86
N ASP A 4 7.57 -9.28 -37.38
CA ASP A 4 8.53 -8.46 -36.61
C ASP A 4 7.90 -7.14 -36.12
N GLN A 5 7.04 -6.51 -36.94
CA GLN A 5 6.34 -5.28 -36.54
C GLN A 5 5.33 -5.51 -35.41
N LEU A 6 4.64 -6.66 -35.42
CA LEU A 6 3.72 -7.05 -34.35
C LEU A 6 4.47 -7.36 -33.05
N ALA A 7 5.63 -8.02 -33.13
CA ALA A 7 6.46 -8.30 -31.97
C ALA A 7 6.99 -6.99 -31.33
N GLN A 8 7.54 -6.08 -32.14
CA GLN A 8 8.01 -4.78 -31.67
C GLN A 8 6.89 -3.93 -31.06
N SER A 9 5.70 -3.93 -31.68
CA SER A 9 4.55 -3.20 -31.14
C SER A 9 4.07 -3.75 -29.81
N ARG A 10 4.20 -5.06 -29.57
CA ARG A 10 3.84 -5.69 -28.28
C ARG A 10 4.85 -5.34 -27.20
N GLU A 11 6.14 -5.44 -27.51
CA GLU A 11 7.22 -5.11 -26.58
C GLU A 11 7.16 -3.64 -26.13
N GLN A 12 6.97 -2.71 -27.06
CA GLN A 12 6.80 -1.29 -26.73
C GLN A 12 5.54 -1.00 -25.92
N ALA A 13 4.46 -1.78 -26.12
CA ALA A 13 3.24 -1.61 -25.33
C ALA A 13 3.44 -2.11 -23.89
N GLU A 14 4.14 -3.22 -23.71
CA GLU A 14 4.48 -3.75 -22.38
C GLU A 14 5.45 -2.84 -21.62
N GLU A 15 6.45 -2.28 -22.32
CA GLU A 15 7.40 -1.32 -21.75
C GLU A 15 6.67 -0.08 -21.24
N LYS A 16 5.80 0.52 -22.06
CA LYS A 16 4.98 1.69 -21.67
C LYS A 16 4.01 1.41 -20.52
N GLN A 17 3.49 0.18 -20.41
CA GLN A 17 2.65 -0.21 -19.27
C GLN A 17 3.49 -0.26 -17.98
N ARG A 18 4.67 -0.87 -18.06
CA ARG A 18 5.59 -0.94 -16.93
C ARG A 18 6.12 0.45 -16.52
N GLU A 19 6.28 1.38 -17.46
CA GLU A 19 6.72 2.76 -17.17
C GLU A 19 5.80 3.50 -16.18
N GLN A 20 4.48 3.39 -16.32
CA GLN A 20 3.55 4.01 -15.35
C GLN A 20 3.71 3.34 -13.99
N ALA A 21 3.67 2.01 -13.95
CA ALA A 21 3.72 1.26 -12.71
C ALA A 21 5.06 1.44 -11.97
N ALA A 22 6.16 1.62 -12.71
CA ALA A 22 7.47 1.94 -12.15
C ALA A 22 7.52 3.29 -11.41
N ARG A 23 6.64 4.24 -11.77
CA ARG A 23 6.54 5.57 -11.13
C ARG A 23 5.72 5.57 -9.83
N VAL A 24 5.10 4.45 -9.49
CA VAL A 24 4.46 4.28 -8.18
C VAL A 24 5.55 3.89 -7.20
N SER A 25 5.58 4.49 -6.02
CA SER A 25 6.52 4.12 -4.95
C SER A 25 5.83 4.15 -3.60
N PHE A 26 6.39 3.42 -2.63
CA PHE A 26 5.94 3.51 -1.25
C PHE A 26 7.12 3.40 -0.31
N TRP A 27 6.96 3.96 0.89
CA TRP A 27 7.95 3.88 1.95
C TRP A 27 7.24 4.10 3.29
N ALA A 28 7.89 3.64 4.36
CA ALA A 28 7.45 3.89 5.71
C ALA A 28 8.46 4.81 6.40
N ASP A 29 7.97 5.88 7.03
CA ASP A 29 8.77 6.78 7.84
C ASP A 29 8.46 6.56 9.32
N GLY A 30 9.49 6.66 10.16
CA GLY A 30 9.32 6.92 11.59
C GLY A 30 9.07 8.41 11.79
N GLY A 31 7.83 8.80 11.96
CA GLY A 31 7.43 10.19 12.15
C GLY A 31 7.96 10.78 13.47
N PRO A 32 7.90 12.11 13.63
CA PRO A 32 8.28 12.75 14.88
C PRO A 32 7.43 12.20 16.03
N LYS A 33 8.09 11.82 17.13
CA LYS A 33 7.51 11.11 18.30
C LYS A 33 7.12 9.65 18.05
N GLY A 34 7.62 8.98 17.02
CA GLY A 34 7.30 7.56 16.80
C GLY A 34 5.99 7.32 16.06
N GLU A 35 5.39 8.38 15.49
CA GLU A 35 4.24 8.25 14.58
C GLU A 35 4.67 7.48 13.33
N SER A 36 4.36 6.19 13.25
CA SER A 36 4.63 5.41 12.04
C SER A 36 3.77 5.92 10.87
N LEU A 37 4.38 6.33 9.76
CA LEU A 37 3.68 6.80 8.55
C LEU A 37 3.94 5.86 7.37
N LEU A 38 2.89 5.36 6.72
CA LEU A 38 3.01 4.69 5.42
C LEU A 38 2.64 5.68 4.31
N HIS A 39 3.55 5.84 3.36
CA HIS A 39 3.38 6.70 2.21
C HIS A 39 3.24 5.89 0.93
N VAL A 40 2.26 6.25 0.09
CA VAL A 40 2.12 5.72 -1.27
C VAL A 40 2.07 6.89 -2.23
N MET A 41 3.00 6.94 -3.17
CA MET A 41 3.15 8.04 -4.11
C MET A 41 2.88 7.59 -5.53
N ASN A 42 2.00 8.32 -6.21
CA ASN A 42 1.83 8.23 -7.65
C ASN A 42 2.61 9.36 -8.34
N ARG A 43 3.77 9.05 -8.93
CA ARG A 43 4.55 10.02 -9.73
C ARG A 43 4.17 10.02 -11.22
N SER A 44 3.10 9.32 -11.60
CA SER A 44 2.62 9.29 -12.96
C SER A 44 1.71 10.49 -13.27
N PRO A 45 1.70 11.02 -14.51
CA PRO A 45 0.65 11.91 -15.00
C PRO A 45 -0.73 11.23 -15.05
N ASP A 46 -0.77 9.91 -14.98
CA ASP A 46 -1.98 9.12 -15.10
C ASP A 46 -2.47 8.67 -13.71
N PRO A 47 -3.80 8.65 -13.47
CA PRO A 47 -4.36 8.14 -12.23
C PRO A 47 -4.10 6.64 -12.07
N LEU A 48 -4.06 6.19 -10.82
CA LEU A 48 -4.17 4.77 -10.47
C LEU A 48 -5.61 4.48 -10.08
N SER A 49 -6.09 3.29 -10.39
CA SER A 49 -7.43 2.83 -9.99
C SER A 49 -7.33 1.56 -9.14
N ASN A 50 -8.36 1.25 -8.36
CA ASN A 50 -8.45 0.03 -7.56
C ASN A 50 -7.20 -0.21 -6.70
N LEU A 51 -6.80 0.83 -5.96
CA LEU A 51 -5.64 0.80 -5.09
C LEU A 51 -5.96 -0.06 -3.87
N HIS A 52 -5.17 -1.11 -3.66
CA HIS A 52 -5.27 -2.02 -2.52
C HIS A 52 -3.92 -2.05 -1.82
N ILE A 53 -3.90 -1.63 -0.57
CA ILE A 53 -2.69 -1.57 0.25
C ILE A 53 -2.86 -2.59 1.38
N VAL A 54 -1.87 -3.45 1.55
CA VAL A 54 -1.78 -4.39 2.67
C VAL A 54 -0.46 -4.14 3.37
N PHE A 55 -0.46 -4.03 4.69
CA PHE A 55 0.78 -3.85 5.44
C PHE A 55 0.71 -4.47 6.82
N LEU A 56 1.88 -4.83 7.34
CA LEU A 56 2.08 -5.40 8.66
C LEU A 56 2.77 -4.40 9.56
N VAL A 57 2.25 -4.34 10.78
CA VAL A 57 2.80 -3.54 11.86
C VAL A 57 3.17 -4.47 13.00
N SER A 58 4.43 -4.42 13.43
CA SER A 58 4.89 -5.11 14.62
C SER A 58 4.29 -4.44 15.84
N GLN A 59 3.69 -5.23 16.72
CA GLN A 59 3.33 -4.81 18.08
C GLN A 59 3.89 -5.83 19.06
N ASP A 60 4.86 -5.42 19.88
CA ASP A 60 5.45 -6.29 20.89
C ASP A 60 5.05 -5.84 22.30
N PRO A 61 4.39 -6.70 23.10
CA PRO A 61 3.45 -7.78 22.76
C PRO A 61 2.08 -7.22 22.30
N PRO A 62 1.25 -8.01 21.58
CA PRO A 62 1.26 -9.47 21.50
C PRO A 62 1.39 -10.07 20.08
N GLY A 63 1.95 -9.36 19.10
CA GLY A 63 2.30 -9.89 17.78
C GLY A 63 2.01 -8.93 16.61
N ASP A 64 2.30 -9.38 15.39
CA ASP A 64 2.14 -8.59 14.18
C ASP A 64 0.65 -8.40 13.82
N VAL A 65 0.25 -7.18 13.49
CA VAL A 65 -1.12 -6.81 13.08
C VAL A 65 -1.11 -6.41 11.60
N ALA A 66 -1.97 -7.03 10.79
CA ALA A 66 -2.13 -6.70 9.38
C ALA A 66 -3.29 -5.73 9.12
N PHE A 67 -3.05 -4.77 8.25
CA PHE A 67 -4.02 -3.75 7.86
C PHE A 67 -4.28 -3.79 6.36
N GLN A 68 -5.50 -3.43 5.97
CA GLN A 68 -5.87 -3.23 4.57
C GLN A 68 -6.53 -1.87 4.34
N VAL A 69 -6.17 -1.26 3.22
CA VAL A 69 -6.79 -0.03 2.74
C VAL A 69 -7.17 -0.20 1.27
N PHE A 70 -8.43 0.09 0.97
CA PHE A 70 -8.95 0.13 -0.38
C PHE A 70 -9.31 1.57 -0.74
N LEU A 71 -8.75 2.06 -1.85
CA LEU A 71 -9.05 3.36 -2.41
C LEU A 71 -9.47 3.18 -3.87
N PRO A 72 -10.59 3.78 -4.30
CA PRO A 72 -11.08 3.59 -5.66
C PRO A 72 -10.10 4.15 -6.70
N ALA A 73 -9.39 5.23 -6.36
CA ALA A 73 -8.38 5.83 -7.21
C ALA A 73 -7.37 6.64 -6.41
N LEU A 74 -6.18 6.82 -6.99
CA LEU A 74 -5.16 7.76 -6.53
C LEU A 74 -4.82 8.71 -7.68
N THR A 75 -4.99 10.00 -7.43
CA THR A 75 -4.83 11.03 -8.47
C THR A 75 -3.38 11.11 -8.96
N PRO A 76 -3.14 11.65 -10.18
CA PRO A 76 -1.79 11.95 -10.64
C PRO A 76 -1.04 12.80 -9.62
N TYR A 77 0.28 12.61 -9.55
CA TYR A 77 1.19 13.45 -8.76
C TYR A 77 0.72 13.67 -7.32
N SER A 78 0.36 12.58 -6.66
CA SER A 78 -0.15 12.62 -5.30
C SER A 78 0.60 11.67 -4.38
N VAL A 79 0.56 11.98 -3.10
CA VAL A 79 0.98 11.11 -2.01
C VAL A 79 -0.22 10.84 -1.10
N LEU A 80 -0.47 9.56 -0.88
CA LEU A 80 -1.34 9.05 0.16
C LEU A 80 -0.50 8.83 1.42
N THR A 81 -0.99 9.31 2.55
CA THR A 81 -0.37 9.08 3.86
C THR A 81 -1.36 8.38 4.78
N ILE A 82 -0.94 7.25 5.35
CA ILE A 82 -1.64 6.53 6.41
C ILE A 82 -0.85 6.72 7.70
N GLU A 83 -1.49 7.34 8.69
CA GLU A 83 -0.84 7.67 9.95
C GLU A 83 -1.10 6.57 10.99
N GLY A 84 -0.08 6.23 11.79
CA GLY A 84 -0.17 5.22 12.85
C GLY A 84 -1.31 5.45 13.83
N LYS A 85 -1.58 6.72 14.19
CA LYS A 85 -2.72 7.11 15.04
C LYS A 85 -4.10 6.86 14.43
N SER A 86 -4.16 6.61 13.12
CA SER A 86 -5.39 6.22 12.43
C SER A 86 -5.59 4.69 12.46
N LEU A 87 -4.63 3.92 12.97
CA LEU A 87 -4.71 2.46 12.98
C LEU A 87 -5.41 1.99 14.27
N ARG A 88 -6.36 1.06 14.11
CA ARG A 88 -7.12 0.44 15.20
C ARG A 88 -7.22 -1.07 14.99
N TYR A 89 -7.15 -1.86 16.05
CA TYR A 89 -7.41 -3.31 15.98
C TYR A 89 -8.13 -3.81 17.25
N VAL A 90 -8.74 -4.99 17.20
CA VAL A 90 -9.42 -5.62 18.35
C VAL A 90 -8.54 -6.74 18.90
N GLU A 91 -8.31 -6.77 20.21
CA GLU A 91 -7.39 -7.73 20.84
C GLU A 91 -7.88 -9.18 20.78
N ASP A 92 -9.19 -9.36 20.93
CA ASP A 92 -9.90 -10.64 20.99
C ASP A 92 -10.28 -11.19 19.60
N ASP A 93 -9.83 -10.55 18.52
CA ASP A 93 -10.09 -10.96 17.13
C ASP A 93 -8.80 -11.48 16.48
N PRO A 94 -8.43 -12.76 16.72
CA PRO A 94 -7.27 -13.36 16.10
C PRO A 94 -7.45 -13.44 14.58
N ALA A 95 -6.35 -13.34 13.83
CA ALA A 95 -6.39 -13.67 12.41
C ALA A 95 -6.72 -15.17 12.27
N ASP A 96 -7.92 -15.50 11.78
CA ASP A 96 -8.33 -16.89 11.53
C ASP A 96 -7.34 -17.61 10.61
N GLU A 97 -7.03 -18.88 10.90
CA GLU A 97 -6.08 -19.71 10.13
C GLU A 97 -6.47 -19.89 8.65
N ASP A 98 -7.75 -19.72 8.31
CA ASP A 98 -8.27 -19.93 6.96
C ASP A 98 -7.95 -18.78 5.99
N GLY A 99 -7.23 -17.74 6.44
CA GLY A 99 -6.90 -16.56 5.63
C GLY A 99 -8.14 -15.75 5.22
N TYR A 100 -9.27 -15.98 5.90
CA TYR A 100 -10.48 -15.19 5.73
C TYR A 100 -10.33 -13.87 6.48
N TRP A 101 -10.39 -12.77 5.74
CA TRP A 101 -10.41 -11.43 6.30
C TRP A 101 -11.87 -10.97 6.41
N PRO A 102 -12.54 -11.12 7.57
CA PRO A 102 -13.94 -10.77 7.69
C PRO A 102 -14.17 -9.27 7.39
N PRO A 103 -15.33 -8.89 6.81
CA PRO A 103 -15.68 -7.49 6.62
C PRO A 103 -15.82 -6.78 7.99
N LEU A 104 -14.92 -5.82 8.23
CA LEU A 104 -14.65 -5.15 9.51
C LEU A 104 -15.70 -4.09 9.92
N LEU A 105 -16.84 -4.53 10.47
CA LEU A 105 -17.87 -3.65 11.06
C LEU A 105 -17.69 -3.39 12.57
N GLU A 106 -16.81 -4.10 13.29
CA GLU A 106 -16.76 -4.08 14.77
C GLU A 106 -15.58 -3.30 15.40
N ALA A 107 -14.55 -2.94 14.60
CA ALA A 107 -13.33 -2.30 15.11
C ALA A 107 -13.47 -0.79 15.41
N ASP A 108 -14.53 -0.12 14.95
CA ASP A 108 -14.69 1.34 15.04
C ASP A 108 -15.17 1.85 16.40
N ALA A 109 -15.72 0.99 17.27
CA ALA A 109 -16.20 1.37 18.60
C ALA A 109 -15.25 0.99 19.76
N ASN A 110 -14.44 -0.07 19.62
CA ASN A 110 -13.68 -0.67 20.72
C ASN A 110 -12.20 -0.97 20.40
N GLY A 111 -11.70 -0.57 19.23
CA GLY A 111 -10.33 -0.88 18.82
C GLY A 111 -9.25 -0.14 19.62
N ILE A 112 -8.11 -0.79 19.82
CA ILE A 112 -6.90 -0.24 20.44
C ILE A 112 -6.20 0.71 19.45
N ASP A 113 -5.80 1.91 19.91
CA ASP A 113 -5.01 2.88 19.12
C ASP A 113 -3.55 2.46 19.05
N LEU A 114 -3.05 2.13 17.85
CA LEU A 114 -1.61 1.87 17.71
C LEU A 114 -0.75 3.11 17.93
N GLY A 115 -1.31 4.31 17.78
CA GLY A 115 -0.67 5.57 18.15
C GLY A 115 -0.37 5.69 19.65
N ASP A 116 -1.00 4.91 20.53
CA ASP A 116 -0.67 4.91 21.95
C ASP A 116 0.66 4.18 22.26
N PHE A 117 1.23 3.47 21.27
CA PHE A 117 2.42 2.63 21.41
C PHE A 117 3.62 3.19 20.64
N GLU A 118 3.79 4.53 20.65
CA GLU A 118 4.80 5.31 19.91
C GLU A 118 6.23 4.68 19.87
N ASP A 119 6.64 3.94 20.90
CA ASP A 119 7.98 3.33 21.00
C ASP A 119 8.07 1.85 20.55
N SER A 120 6.96 1.19 20.21
CA SER A 120 6.89 -0.28 19.97
C SER A 120 6.25 -0.69 18.66
N VAL A 121 5.93 0.29 17.81
CA VAL A 121 5.23 0.10 16.53
C VAL A 121 6.20 0.29 15.38
N GLY A 122 6.39 -0.74 14.57
CA GLY A 122 7.25 -0.70 13.39
C GLY A 122 6.59 -1.33 12.18
N PHE A 123 6.68 -0.68 11.01
CA PHE A 123 6.28 -1.30 9.75
C PHE A 123 7.23 -2.44 9.40
N LEU A 124 6.67 -3.63 9.19
CA LEU A 124 7.42 -4.84 8.88
C LEU A 124 7.42 -5.17 7.40
N GLU A 125 6.25 -5.06 6.79
CA GLU A 125 6.00 -5.46 5.41
C GLU A 125 4.90 -4.59 4.84
N ALA A 126 4.98 -4.25 3.55
CA ALA A 126 3.89 -3.59 2.84
C ALA A 126 3.88 -3.99 1.37
N SER A 127 2.66 -4.14 0.87
CA SER A 127 2.35 -4.52 -0.50
C SER A 127 1.22 -3.66 -1.04
N ILE A 128 1.36 -3.22 -2.29
CA ILE A 128 0.42 -2.28 -2.92
C ILE A 128 0.04 -2.77 -4.30
N GLY A 129 -1.23 -3.04 -4.50
CA GLY A 129 -1.86 -3.42 -5.75
C GLY A 129 -2.57 -2.23 -6.34
N PHE A 130 -2.49 -2.06 -7.65
CA PHE A 130 -3.21 -1.01 -8.36
C PHE A 130 -3.41 -1.39 -9.83
N GLN A 131 -4.38 -0.74 -10.45
CA GLN A 131 -4.57 -0.77 -11.89
C GLN A 131 -3.98 0.49 -12.53
N ASP A 132 -3.23 0.28 -13.61
CA ASP A 132 -2.74 1.35 -14.47
C ASP A 132 -3.87 1.92 -15.36
N ARG A 133 -3.57 2.96 -16.16
CA ARG A 133 -4.56 3.60 -17.04
C ARG A 133 -5.16 2.68 -18.10
N ASN A 134 -4.50 1.57 -18.40
CA ASN A 134 -4.92 0.57 -19.37
C ASN A 134 -5.65 -0.61 -18.72
N GLY A 135 -5.86 -0.58 -17.39
CA GLY A 135 -6.50 -1.64 -16.62
C GLY A 135 -5.58 -2.82 -16.29
N ALA A 136 -4.27 -2.72 -16.56
CA ALA A 136 -3.33 -3.76 -16.16
C ALA A 136 -3.10 -3.71 -14.64
N HIS A 137 -3.14 -4.88 -14.00
CA HIS A 137 -2.93 -5.01 -12.56
C HIS A 137 -1.45 -5.17 -12.24
N TRP A 138 -0.97 -4.31 -11.34
CA TRP A 138 0.39 -4.27 -10.87
C TRP A 138 0.39 -4.34 -9.36
N ALA A 139 1.37 -5.06 -8.82
CA ALA A 139 1.64 -5.08 -7.40
C ALA A 139 3.08 -4.61 -7.17
N ARG A 140 3.29 -3.84 -6.10
CA ARG A 140 4.60 -3.67 -5.49
C ARG A 140 4.63 -4.44 -4.18
N VAL A 141 5.41 -5.50 -4.13
CA VAL A 141 5.59 -6.36 -2.96
C VAL A 141 7.03 -6.20 -2.49
N ASN A 142 7.23 -5.73 -1.26
CA ASN A 142 8.58 -5.51 -0.71
C ASN A 142 9.48 -4.64 -1.61
N GLY A 143 8.87 -3.67 -2.31
CA GLY A 143 9.54 -2.76 -3.24
C GLY A 143 9.70 -3.27 -4.67
N GLU A 144 9.50 -4.57 -4.92
CA GLU A 144 9.58 -5.15 -6.27
C GLU A 144 8.28 -5.00 -7.04
N LEU A 145 8.37 -4.63 -8.32
CA LEU A 145 7.21 -4.46 -9.19
C LEU A 145 6.90 -5.77 -9.94
N THR A 146 5.72 -6.33 -9.68
CA THR A 146 5.23 -7.57 -10.30
C THR A 146 3.86 -7.35 -10.94
N ARG A 147 3.47 -8.24 -11.87
CA ARG A 147 2.08 -8.30 -12.36
C ARG A 147 1.31 -9.26 -11.45
N GLY A 148 0.12 -8.85 -11.03
CA GLY A 148 -0.76 -9.66 -10.19
C GLY A 148 -1.30 -8.91 -8.98
N ASP A 149 -1.71 -9.69 -7.98
CA ASP A 149 -2.30 -9.21 -6.74
C ASP A 149 -1.24 -8.98 -5.64
N VAL A 150 -1.65 -8.28 -4.59
CA VAL A 150 -0.83 -8.11 -3.39
C VAL A 150 -0.71 -9.40 -2.61
N SER A 151 0.46 -9.61 -2.01
CA SER A 151 0.70 -10.65 -1.01
C SER A 151 1.54 -10.10 0.12
N ILE A 152 1.36 -10.64 1.32
CA ILE A 152 2.28 -10.49 2.45
C ILE A 152 2.75 -11.90 2.82
N ASP A 153 4.04 -12.07 3.05
CA ASP A 153 4.62 -13.40 3.28
C ASP A 153 4.44 -13.87 4.73
N ARG A 154 4.20 -12.93 5.65
CA ARG A 154 4.00 -13.24 7.07
C ARG A 154 2.52 -13.43 7.40
N THR A 155 2.24 -14.45 8.21
CA THR A 155 0.94 -14.65 8.84
C THR A 155 0.79 -13.66 9.99
N PRO A 156 -0.18 -12.73 9.94
CA PRO A 156 -0.43 -11.84 11.08
C PRO A 156 -0.98 -12.62 12.27
N ALA A 157 -0.74 -12.10 13.47
CA ALA A 157 -1.46 -12.54 14.66
C ALA A 157 -2.90 -12.01 14.66
N ARG A 158 -3.12 -10.82 14.08
CA ARG A 158 -4.41 -10.11 14.11
C ARG A 158 -4.65 -9.27 12.87
N HIS A 159 -5.91 -8.93 12.63
CA HIS A 159 -6.31 -7.96 11.63
C HIS A 159 -6.68 -6.62 12.27
N GLY A 160 -6.34 -5.52 11.59
CA GLY A 160 -6.64 -4.16 11.99
C GLY A 160 -7.28 -3.34 10.87
N ARG A 161 -7.73 -2.14 11.21
CA ARG A 161 -8.40 -1.19 10.32
C ARG A 161 -7.77 0.20 10.42
N VAL A 162 -7.78 0.92 9.30
CA VAL A 162 -7.52 2.36 9.27
C VAL A 162 -8.84 3.10 9.51
N VAL A 163 -8.91 3.88 10.58
CA VAL A 163 -10.06 4.70 10.97
C VAL A 163 -9.87 6.13 10.46
N GLY A 164 -10.94 6.68 9.89
CA GLY A 164 -10.90 7.97 9.20
C GLY A 164 -10.52 7.83 7.73
N GLU A 165 -10.47 8.96 7.04
CA GLU A 165 -10.04 9.01 5.65
C GLU A 165 -8.51 9.18 5.59
N PRO A 166 -7.79 8.30 4.86
CA PRO A 166 -6.38 8.52 4.56
C PRO A 166 -6.16 9.88 3.90
N GLN A 167 -5.07 10.57 4.26
CA GLN A 167 -4.79 11.88 3.69
C GLN A 167 -4.17 11.73 2.30
N VAL A 168 -4.78 12.36 1.30
CA VAL A 168 -4.20 12.48 -0.04
C VAL A 168 -3.78 13.93 -0.28
N LYS A 169 -2.52 14.14 -0.66
CA LYS A 169 -1.96 15.46 -0.97
C LYS A 169 -1.35 15.46 -2.37
N LEU A 170 -1.59 16.54 -3.12
CA LEU A 170 -0.89 16.77 -4.38
C LEU A 170 0.56 17.17 -4.13
N VAL A 171 1.45 16.78 -5.03
CA VAL A 171 2.88 17.04 -4.94
C VAL A 171 3.30 17.88 -6.14
N ASP A 172 3.83 19.08 -5.87
CA ASP A 172 4.12 20.09 -6.89
C ASP A 172 5.29 19.74 -7.82
N ASN A 173 6.07 18.69 -7.52
CA ASN A 173 7.17 18.21 -8.35
C ASN A 173 7.25 16.68 -8.30
N CYS A 174 6.98 16.03 -9.43
CA CYS A 174 7.31 14.61 -9.64
C CYS A 174 8.61 14.48 -10.44
N GLY A 175 9.56 15.37 -10.14
CA GLY A 175 10.86 15.45 -10.77
C GLY A 175 11.71 14.22 -10.46
N ASP A 176 12.32 13.72 -11.52
CA ASP A 176 13.25 12.60 -11.57
C ASP A 176 14.51 12.95 -10.76
N ASP A 177 14.57 12.56 -9.48
CA ASP A 177 15.82 12.58 -8.70
C ASP A 177 16.71 11.40 -9.14
N GLY A 178 17.06 11.38 -10.42
CA GLY A 178 18.17 10.62 -10.96
C GLY A 178 19.48 11.31 -10.55
N GLY A 179 19.94 10.98 -9.34
CA GLY A 179 21.20 11.46 -8.78
C GLY A 179 22.41 11.12 -9.65
N ASN A 180 23.18 12.17 -9.93
CA ASN A 180 24.42 12.29 -10.69
C ASN A 180 25.58 11.40 -10.21
#